data_AF-A0A3A0DST5-F1
#
_entry.id   AF-A0A3A0DST5-F1
#
_cell.length_a   1.000
_cell.length_b   1.000
_cell.length_c   1.000
_cell.angle_alpha   90.00
_cell.angle_beta   90.00
_cell.angle_gamma   90.00
#
_symmetry.space_group_name_H-M   'P 1'
#
loop_
_entity.id
_entity.type
_entity.pdbx_description
1 polymer ?
#
loop_
_entity_poly.entity_id
_entity_poly.type
_entity_poly.pdbx_seq_one_letter_code
_entity_poly.pdbx_strand_id
1 'polypeptide(L)'
;MDTSIEKQHVVKTPSTCGGKARIAGHRIRVQDIVLWNEEGRSPEEIVGEFPQLSLADVHAALAYYFDHRDEIDAEIRADAEL
;
A
#
# COMPACT_ATOMS: atom_id res chain seq x y z
N MET A 1 27.70 11.97 6.30
CA MET A 1 27.10 12.74 5.19
C MET A 1 26.79 11.70 4.13
N ASP A 2 25.57 11.24 3.88
CA ASP A 2 24.23 11.69 4.20
C ASP A 2 23.51 10.57 4.95
N THR A 3 22.84 10.89 6.05
CA THR A 3 21.84 9.98 6.61
C THR A 3 20.68 10.02 5.63
N SER A 4 20.66 9.10 4.66
CA SER A 4 19.53 8.88 3.77
C SER A 4 18.31 8.68 4.66
N ILE A 5 17.48 9.71 4.79
CA ILE A 5 16.21 9.62 5.48
C ILE A 5 15.39 8.67 4.62
N GLU A 6 15.28 7.41 5.03
CA GLU A 6 14.41 6.42 4.40
C GLU A 6 13.01 7.03 4.39
N LYS A 7 12.54 7.46 3.21
CA LYS A 7 11.16 7.89 3.06
C LYS A 7 10.31 6.70 3.43
N GLN A 8 9.60 6.79 4.55
CA GLN A 8 8.58 5.81 4.88
C GLN A 8 7.50 5.92 3.81
N HIS A 9 7.50 4.99 2.87
CA HIS A 9 6.52 4.91 1.78
C HIS A 9 5.19 4.34 2.25
N VAL A 10 5.24 3.42 3.21
CA VAL A 10 4.07 2.81 3.84
C VAL A 10 4.04 3.23 5.31
N VAL A 11 2.88 3.70 5.76
CA VAL A 11 2.63 4.08 7.15
C VAL A 11 1.45 3.26 7.65
N LYS A 12 1.68 2.58 8.78
CA LYS A 12 0.64 1.91 9.55
C LYS A 12 0.49 2.64 10.87
N THR A 13 -0.63 3.33 11.04
CA THR A 13 -0.96 4.04 12.28
C THR A 13 -2.06 3.28 13.00
N PRO A 14 -1.81 2.72 14.20
CA PRO A 14 -2.82 1.95 14.94
C PRO A 14 -4.06 2.79 15.32
N SER A 15 -3.93 4.12 15.29
CA SER A 15 -4.98 5.08 15.65
C SER A 15 -5.80 5.63 14.46
N THR A 16 -5.52 5.23 13.21
CA THR A 16 -6.16 5.80 12.01
C THR A 16 -6.51 4.71 11.01
N CYS A 17 -7.70 4.80 10.39
CA CYS A 17 -8.25 3.79 9.47
C CYS A 17 -8.37 2.37 10.06
N GLY A 18 -8.67 2.24 11.36
CA GLY A 18 -8.79 0.92 12.01
C GLY A 18 -7.47 0.17 12.16
N GLY A 19 -6.33 0.83 11.96
CA GLY A 19 -5.00 0.21 12.01
C GLY A 19 -4.47 -0.26 10.65
N LYS A 20 -5.23 -0.05 9.56
CA LYS A 20 -4.87 -0.49 8.21
C LYS A 20 -3.64 0.23 7.66
N ALA A 21 -2.79 -0.49 6.92
CA ALA A 21 -1.60 0.08 6.28
C ALA A 21 -1.97 0.94 5.06
N ARG A 22 -1.34 2.11 4.92
CA ARG A 22 -1.56 3.05 3.80
C ARG A 22 -0.28 3.65 3.27
N ILE A 23 -0.32 4.15 2.03
CA ILE A 23 0.79 4.92 1.48
C ILE A 23 0.94 6.25 2.24
N ALA A 24 2.17 6.61 2.60
CA ALA A 24 2.49 7.84 3.31
C ALA A 24 2.07 9.07 2.49
N GLY A 25 1.41 10.03 3.12
CA GLY A 25 0.90 11.22 2.45
C GLY A 25 -0.36 10.98 1.59
N HIS A 26 -0.83 9.74 1.47
CA HIS A 26 -1.96 9.38 0.63
C HIS A 26 -3.09 8.72 1.45
N ARG A 27 -4.30 8.73 0.87
CA ARG A 27 -5.46 7.98 1.38
C ARG A 27 -5.64 6.63 0.69
N ILE A 28 -4.65 6.19 -0.06
CA ILE A 28 -4.64 4.89 -0.75
C ILE A 28 -4.08 3.84 0.21
N ARG A 29 -4.85 2.76 0.44
CA ARG A 29 -4.44 1.68 1.34
C ARG A 29 -3.53 0.71 0.60
N VAL A 30 -2.70 -0.02 1.35
CA VAL A 30 -1.85 -1.08 0.77
C VAL A 30 -2.73 -2.16 0.11
N GLN A 31 -3.84 -2.55 0.75
CA GLN A 31 -4.79 -3.51 0.19
C GLN A 31 -5.34 -3.11 -1.19
N ASP A 32 -5.55 -1.82 -1.46
CA ASP A 32 -6.07 -1.36 -2.76
C ASP A 32 -5.03 -1.59 -3.88
N ILE A 33 -3.75 -1.32 -3.58
CA ILE A 33 -2.64 -1.57 -4.52
C ILE A 33 -2.47 -3.07 -4.77
N VAL A 34 -2.61 -3.90 -3.74
CA VAL A 34 -2.55 -5.36 -3.88
C VAL A 34 -3.70 -5.85 -4.76
N LEU A 35 -4.93 -5.36 -4.52
CA LEU A 35 -6.08 -5.72 -5.34
C LEU A 35 -5.84 -5.38 -6.82
N TRP A 36 -5.39 -4.16 -7.13
CA TRP A 36 -5.10 -3.77 -8.51
C TRP A 36 -4.02 -4.65 -9.15
N ASN A 37 -3.00 -5.01 -8.39
CA ASN A 37 -1.96 -5.93 -8.84
C ASN A 37 -2.52 -7.35 -9.09
N GLU A 38 -3.44 -7.83 -8.25
CA GLU A 38 -4.14 -9.11 -8.46
C GLU A 38 -5.14 -9.09 -9.62
N GLU A 39 -5.74 -7.93 -9.91
CA GLU A 39 -6.55 -7.69 -11.12
C GLU A 39 -5.71 -7.67 -12.41
N GLY A 40 -4.38 -7.83 -12.30
CA GLY A 40 -3.46 -7.90 -13.43
C GLY A 40 -2.93 -6.54 -13.88
N ARG A 41 -3.17 -5.45 -13.12
CA ARG A 41 -2.59 -4.15 -13.43
C ARG A 41 -1.13 -4.12 -13.01
N SER A 42 -0.28 -3.62 -13.90
CA SER A 42 1.13 -3.44 -13.60
C SER A 42 1.35 -2.22 -12.67
N PRO A 43 2.41 -2.20 -11.85
CA PRO A 43 2.75 -1.03 -11.03
C PRO A 43 2.83 0.28 -11.81
N GLU A 44 3.30 0.22 -13.05
CA GLU A 44 3.39 1.36 -13.97
C GLU A 44 2.02 1.88 -14.38
N GLU A 45 1.04 1.00 -14.59
CA GLU A 45 -0.34 1.36 -14.91
C GLU A 45 -1.02 2.01 -13.71
N ILE A 46 -0.80 1.47 -12.50
CA ILE A 46 -1.31 2.05 -11.26
C ILE A 46 -0.77 3.48 -11.07
N VAL A 47 0.53 3.71 -11.29
CA VAL A 47 1.11 5.05 -11.23
C VAL A 47 0.58 5.95 -12.35
N GLY A 48 0.31 5.40 -13.53
CA GLY A 48 -0.30 6.12 -14.65
C GLY A 48 -1.71 6.64 -14.33
N GLU A 49 -2.52 5.83 -13.64
CA GLU A 49 -3.87 6.21 -13.20
C GLU A 49 -3.85 7.11 -11.96
N PHE A 50 -2.88 6.91 -11.07
CA PHE A 50 -2.69 7.69 -9.84
C PHE A 50 -1.34 8.43 -9.89
N PRO A 51 -1.24 9.57 -10.59
CA PRO A 51 0.02 10.31 -10.74
C PRO A 51 0.55 10.91 -9.43
N GLN A 52 -0.26 10.85 -8.36
CA GLN A 52 0.14 11.18 -6.99
C GLN A 52 1.04 10.09 -6.37
N LEU A 53 0.89 8.83 -6.78
CA LEU A 53 1.73 7.73 -6.33
C LEU A 53 3.04 7.69 -7.12
N SER A 54 4.14 7.40 -6.43
CA SER A 54 5.38 7.05 -7.10
C SER A 54 5.49 5.53 -7.30
N LEU A 55 6.28 5.11 -8.28
CA LEU A 55 6.59 3.70 -8.49
C LEU A 55 7.22 3.06 -7.24
N ALA A 56 8.00 3.85 -6.50
CA ALA A 56 8.58 3.44 -5.22
C ALA A 56 7.50 3.17 -4.16
N ASP A 57 6.43 3.97 -4.11
CA ASP A 57 5.32 3.75 -3.18
C ASP A 57 4.58 2.46 -3.50
N VAL A 58 4.33 2.19 -4.78
CA VAL A 58 3.65 0.96 -5.23
C VAL A 58 4.48 -0.27 -4.90
N HIS A 59 5.77 -0.26 -5.21
CA HIS A 59 6.65 -1.37 -4.86
C HIS A 59 6.82 -1.53 -3.35
N ALA A 60 6.87 -0.44 -2.58
CA ALA A 60 6.92 -0.51 -1.13
C ALA A 60 5.63 -1.08 -0.53
N ALA A 61 4.46 -0.75 -1.07
CA ALA A 61 3.20 -1.38 -0.68
C ALA A 61 3.19 -2.88 -0.96
N LEU A 62 3.63 -3.30 -2.15
CA LEU A 62 3.71 -4.72 -2.48
C LEU A 62 4.71 -5.45 -1.56
N ALA A 63 5.87 -4.85 -1.30
CA ALA A 63 6.85 -5.40 -0.36
C ALA A 63 6.26 -5.54 1.05
N TYR A 64 5.54 -4.52 1.52
CA TYR A 64 4.85 -4.56 2.81
C TYR A 64 3.78 -5.66 2.87
N TYR A 65 3.01 -5.82 1.79
CA TYR A 65 2.06 -6.92 1.65
C TYR A 65 2.72 -8.29 1.73
N PHE A 66 3.87 -8.51 1.09
CA PHE A 66 4.55 -9.80 1.17
C PHE A 66 5.04 -10.11 2.60
N ASP A 67 5.44 -9.08 3.35
CA ASP A 67 5.88 -9.22 4.75
C ASP A 67 4.71 -9.44 5.73
N HIS A 68 3.52 -8.90 5.41
CA HIS A 68 2.32 -8.94 6.26
C HIS A 68 1.11 -9.59 5.58
N ARG A 69 1.35 -10.60 4.72
CA ARG A 69 0.34 -11.12 3.80
C ARG A 69 -0.95 -11.56 4.49
N ASP A 70 -0.84 -12.36 5.55
CA ASP A 70 -2.00 -12.89 6.28
C ASP A 70 -2.86 -11.77 6.88
N GLU A 71 -2.24 -10.70 7.36
CA GLU A 71 -2.94 -9.55 7.93
C GLU A 71 -3.70 -8.78 6.85
N ILE A 72 -3.02 -8.43 5.75
CA ILE A 72 -3.63 -7.66 4.67
C ILE A 72 -4.73 -8.49 3.96
N ASP A 73 -4.54 -9.80 3.79
CA ASP A 73 -5.55 -10.69 3.22
C ASP A 73 -6.80 -10.78 4.12
N ALA A 74 -6.60 -10.84 5.44
CA ALA A 74 -7.69 -10.75 6.40
C ALA A 74 -8.40 -9.38 6.33
N GLU A 75 -7.66 -8.28 6.18
CA GLU A 75 -8.23 -6.94 6.01
C GLU A 75 -9.02 -6.80 4.70
N ILE A 76 -8.54 -7.39 3.60
CA ILE A 76 -9.23 -7.44 2.30
C ILE A 76 -10.52 -8.23 2.43
N ARG A 77 -10.46 -9.42 3.03
CA ARG A 77 -11.64 -10.28 3.23
C ARG A 77 -12.68 -9.59 4.10
N ALA A 78 -12.27 -8.97 5.20
CA ALA A 78 -13.18 -8.23 6.08
C ALA A 78 -13.82 -7.00 5.40
N ASP A 79 -13.10 -6.32 4.48
CA ASP A 79 -13.67 -5.21 3.68
C ASP A 79 -14.70 -5.73 2.66
N ALA A 80 -14.49 -6.92 2.10
CA ALA A 80 -15.37 -7.53 1.09
C ALA A 80 -16.67 -8.13 1.68
N GLU A 81 -16.71 -8.39 2.99
CA GLU A 81 -17.88 -8.93 3.70
C GLU A 81 -18.84 -7.86 4.23
N LEU A 82 -18.58 -6.57 3.94
CA LEU A 82 -19.40 -5.42 4.37
C LEU A 82 -20.33 -4.91 3.25
#